data_AF-A0A501VTL1-F1
#
_entry.id   AF-A0A501VTL1-F1
#
_cell.length_a   1.000
_cell.length_b   1.000
_cell.length_c   1.000
_cell.angle_alpha   90.00
_cell.angle_beta   90.00
_cell.angle_gamma   90.00
#
_symmetry.space_group_name_H-M   'P 1'
#
loop_
_entity.id
_entity.type
_entity.pdbx_description
1 polymer ?
#
loop_
_entity_poly.entity_id
_entity_poly.type
_entity_poly.pdbx_seq_one_letter_code
_entity_poly.pdbx_strand_id
1 'polypeptide(L)' 'MVKIAYDASFKRMAIDLSYARGSVKEVADELGIDPGRLSKWR' A
#
# COMPACT_ATOMS: atom_id res chain seq x y z
N MET A 1 -2.55 -17.06 -15.63
CA MET A 1 -1.85 -16.14 -14.70
C MET A 1 -2.90 -15.48 -13.82
N VAL A 2 -2.97 -15.83 -12.53
CA VAL A 2 -3.93 -15.19 -11.61
C VAL A 2 -3.41 -13.81 -11.25
N LYS A 3 -4.13 -12.77 -11.67
CA LYS A 3 -3.85 -11.38 -11.30
C LYS A 3 -4.40 -11.20 -9.89
N ILE A 4 -3.54 -11.28 -8.87
CA ILE A 4 -3.94 -10.92 -7.50
C ILE A 4 -4.10 -9.40 -7.47
N ALA A 5 -5.33 -8.95 -7.70
CA ALA A 5 -5.69 -7.54 -7.62
C ALA A 5 -6.01 -7.21 -6.16
N TYR A 6 -5.32 -6.21 -5.62
CA TYR A 6 -5.72 -5.61 -4.35
C TYR A 6 -7.03 -4.86 -4.55
N ASP A 7 -7.97 -5.10 -3.66
CA ASP A 7 -9.26 -4.43 -3.67
C ASP A 7 -9.08 -2.91 -3.47
N ALA A 8 -10.03 -2.12 -3.99
CA ALA A 8 -9.94 -0.66 -3.96
C ALA A 8 -9.88 -0.13 -2.53
N SER A 9 -10.62 -0.77 -1.61
CA SER A 9 -10.63 -0.44 -0.19
C SER A 9 -9.25 -0.64 0.46
N PHE A 10 -8.57 -1.74 0.12
CA PHE A 10 -7.23 -2.01 0.64
C PHE A 10 -6.22 -0.96 0.17
N LYS A 11 -6.27 -0.58 -1.12
CA LYS A 11 -5.40 0.48 -1.66
C LYS A 11 -5.63 1.80 -0.95
N ARG A 12 -6.90 2.19 -0.75
CA ARG A 12 -7.26 3.45 -0.07
C ARG A 12 -6.73 3.47 1.36
N MET A 13 -6.91 2.37 2.10
CA MET A 13 -6.40 2.22 3.46
C MET A 13 -4.86 2.32 3.50
N ALA A 14 -4.17 1.63 2.59
CA ALA A 14 -2.71 1.66 2.54
C ALA A 14 -2.16 3.06 2.23
N ILE A 15 -2.80 3.79 1.31
CA ILE A 15 -2.44 5.18 0.99
C ILE A 15 -2.65 6.07 2.22
N ASP A 16 -3.83 6.00 2.85
CA ASP A 16 -4.19 6.81 4.02
C ASP A 16 -3.21 6.57 5.19
N LEU A 17 -2.92 5.30 5.48
CA LEU A 17 -1.96 4.92 6.51
C LEU A 17 -0.55 5.46 6.19
N SER A 18 -0.15 5.47 4.93
CA SER A 18 1.14 6.04 4.50
C SER A 18 1.23 7.55 4.72
N TYR A 19 0.12 8.28 4.53
CA TYR A 19 0.05 9.71 4.82
C TYR A 19 0.04 9.96 6.33
N ALA A 20 -0.71 9.18 7.10
CA ALA A 20 -0.78 9.31 8.56
C ALA A 20 0.57 9.01 9.23
N ARG A 21 1.29 7.98 8.77
CA ARG A 21 2.63 7.62 9.27
C ARG A 21 3.75 8.48 8.68
N GLY A 22 3.53 9.08 7.52
CA GLY A 22 4.55 9.81 6.76
C GLY A 22 5.60 8.91 6.08
N SER A 23 5.42 7.59 6.11
CA SER A 23 6.42 6.61 5.66
C SER A 23 5.76 5.50 4.84
N VAL A 24 6.01 5.52 3.53
CA VAL A 24 5.54 4.46 2.62
C VAL A 24 6.22 3.13 2.91
N LYS A 25 7.50 3.15 3.29
CA LYS A 25 8.29 1.94 3.53
C LYS A 25 7.76 1.16 4.75
N GLU A 26 7.54 1.84 5.86
CA GLU A 26 7.00 1.21 7.08
C GLU A 26 5.60 0.65 6.85
N VAL A 27 4.72 1.41 6.19
CA VAL A 27 3.36 0.95 5.91
C VAL A 27 3.35 -0.24 4.95
N ALA A 28 4.21 -0.24 3.95
CA ALA A 28 4.32 -1.37 3.03
C ALA A 28 4.86 -2.64 3.73
N ASP A 29 5.83 -2.48 4.64
CA ASP A 29 6.37 -3.57 5.46
C ASP A 29 5.30 -4.15 6.40
N GLU A 30 4.54 -3.29 7.11
CA GLU A 30 3.41 -3.70 7.97
C GLU A 30 2.33 -4.45 7.18
N LEU A 31 2.05 -4.02 5.96
CA LEU A 31 1.04 -4.61 5.09
C LEU A 31 1.56 -5.81 4.28
N GLY A 32 2.85 -6.13 4.36
CA GLY A 32 3.49 -7.18 3.57
C GLY A 32 3.43 -6.96 2.06
N ILE A 33 3.37 -5.69 1.62
CA ILE A 33 3.32 -5.32 0.21
C ILE A 33 4.62 -4.68 -0.24
N ASP A 34 4.83 -4.65 -1.56
CA ASP A 34 5.98 -3.96 -2.13
C ASP A 34 5.86 -2.43 -1.90
N PRO A 35 6.86 -1.77 -1.27
CA PRO A 35 6.83 -0.33 -1.06
C PRO A 35 6.82 0.46 -2.37
N GLY A 36 7.42 -0.05 -3.43
CA GLY A 36 7.36 0.55 -4.76
C GLY A 36 5.94 0.54 -5.35
N ARG A 37 5.13 -0.47 -5.01
CA ARG A 37 3.72 -0.56 -5.38
C ARG A 37 2.86 0.41 -4.58
N LEU A 38 3.12 0.57 -3.27
CA LEU A 38 2.42 1.55 -2.45
C LEU A 38 2.75 2.99 -2.87
N SER A 39 4.01 3.28 -3.20
CA SER A 39 4.42 4.58 -3.77
C SER A 39 3.73 4.92 -5.09
N LYS A 40 3.27 3.93 -5.87
CA LYS A 40 2.50 4.15 -7.11
C LYS A 40 1.01 4.37 -6.89
N TRP A 41 0.50 4.04 -5.70
CA TRP A 41 -0.91 4.24 -5.34
C TRP A 41 -1.16 5.60 -4.71
N ARG A 42 -0.15 6.13 -4.00
CA ARG A 42 -0.11 7.51 -3.57
C ARG A 42 -0.15 8.46 -4.77
#